data_AF-A0A7J8WUQ1-F1
#
_entry.id   AF-A0A7J8WUQ1-F1
#
_cell.length_a   1.000
_cell.length_b   1.000
_cell.length_c   1.000
_cell.angle_alpha   90.00
_cell.angle_beta   90.00
_cell.angle_gamma   90.00
#
_symmetry.space_group_name_H-M   'P 1'
#
loop_
_entity.id
_entity.type
_entity.pdbx_description
1 polymer ?
#
loop_
_entity_poly.entity_id
_entity_poly.type
_entity_poly.pdbx_seq_one_letter_code
_entity_poly.pdbx_strand_id
1 'polypeptide(L)'
;MLSWECLIMYLPIAGCRLCVIAGNISPIDVITHVPILCEEADIPYVYVPSKVDLATAGSTKRPTCCVLVLTKPTKGELSPEEQLKLKADYSHIVEDVSELTSTLF
;
A
#
# COMPACT_ATOMS: atom_id res chain seq x y z
N MET A 1 -15.92 3.67 18.10
CA MET A 1 -15.55 4.86 17.31
C MET A 1 -14.55 4.45 16.22
N LEU A 2 -14.86 3.39 15.47
CA LEU A 2 -14.14 3.04 14.25
C LEU A 2 -14.91 3.76 13.14
N SER A 3 -14.34 4.86 12.63
CA SER A 3 -14.93 5.62 11.52
C SER A 3 -15.24 4.65 10.38
N TRP A 4 -16.38 4.84 9.69
CA TRP A 4 -16.72 4.05 8.50
C TRP A 4 -15.63 4.08 7.42
N GLU A 5 -14.71 5.04 7.48
CA GLU A 5 -13.49 5.12 6.66
C GLU A 5 -12.51 3.97 6.92
N CYS A 6 -12.34 3.52 8.17
CA CYS A 6 -11.51 2.35 8.49
C CYS A 6 -12.09 1.09 7.83
N LEU A 7 -13.42 0.91 7.84
CA LEU A 7 -14.05 -0.30 7.31
C LEU A 7 -13.84 -0.45 5.79
N ILE A 8 -13.87 0.67 5.06
CA ILE A 8 -13.57 0.70 3.61
C ILE A 8 -12.12 0.31 3.33
N MET A 9 -11.19 0.59 4.24
CA MET A 9 -9.78 0.21 4.10
C MET A 9 -9.54 -1.25 4.50
N TYR A 10 -10.20 -1.75 5.55
CA TYR A 10 -10.05 -3.15 5.98
C TYR A 10 -10.51 -4.18 4.93
N LEU A 11 -11.58 -3.87 4.19
CA LEU A 11 -12.12 -4.79 3.17
C LEU A 11 -11.13 -5.09 2.01
N PRO A 12 -10.39 -4.12 1.43
CA PRO A 12 -9.36 -4.38 0.44
C PRO A 12 -8.06 -4.96 1.02
N ILE A 13 -7.73 -4.74 2.31
CA ILE A 13 -6.47 -5.22 2.92
C ILE A 13 -6.30 -6.75 2.79
N ALA A 14 -7.39 -7.52 2.84
CA ALA A 14 -7.32 -8.99 2.72
C ALA A 14 -6.75 -9.53 1.39
N GLY A 15 -6.62 -8.69 0.35
CA GLY A 15 -5.98 -9.05 -0.93
C GLY A 15 -4.71 -8.26 -1.23
N CYS A 16 -4.36 -7.33 -0.35
CA CYS A 16 -3.19 -6.46 -0.50
C CYS A 16 -1.94 -7.23 -0.14
N ARG A 17 -0.87 -6.94 -0.88
CA ARG A 17 0.43 -7.51 -0.53
C ARG A 17 1.43 -6.44 -0.11
N LEU A 18 1.32 -5.20 -0.59
CA LEU A 18 2.21 -4.10 -0.21
C LEU A 18 1.40 -2.83 0.08
N CYS A 19 1.77 -2.11 1.11
CA CYS A 19 1.21 -0.81 1.44
C CYS A 19 2.27 0.29 1.25
N VAL A 20 1.91 1.37 0.55
CA VAL A 20 2.78 2.53 0.38
C VAL A 20 2.15 3.72 1.09
N ILE A 21 2.87 4.33 2.01
CA ILE A 21 2.38 5.38 2.92
C ILE A 21 3.14 6.67 2.64
N ALA A 22 2.45 7.79 2.50
CA ALA A 22 3.12 9.09 2.37
C ALA A 22 3.52 9.64 3.74
N GLY A 23 4.74 10.13 3.90
CA GLY A 23 5.27 10.69 5.15
C GLY A 23 4.89 12.16 5.40
N ASN A 24 4.39 12.89 4.39
CA ASN A 24 4.06 14.33 4.49
C ASN A 24 2.56 14.60 4.72
N ILE A 25 1.97 13.89 5.68
CA ILE A 25 0.54 13.99 5.98
C ILE A 25 0.33 14.80 7.24
N SER A 26 -0.63 15.72 7.14
CA SER A 26 -1.11 16.53 8.24
C SER A 26 -2.64 16.52 8.21
N PRO A 27 -3.31 16.17 9.31
CA PRO A 27 -2.76 15.76 10.61
C PRO A 27 -2.25 14.30 10.61
N ILE A 28 -1.27 14.00 11.49
CA ILE A 28 -0.63 12.67 11.59
C ILE A 28 -1.58 11.59 12.11
N ASP A 29 -2.64 11.98 12.82
CA ASP A 29 -3.65 11.07 13.38
C ASP A 29 -4.27 10.13 12.33
N VAL A 30 -4.29 10.55 11.06
CA VAL A 30 -4.85 9.78 9.94
C VAL A 30 -3.93 8.64 9.48
N ILE A 31 -2.62 8.69 9.69
CA ILE A 31 -1.71 7.59 9.33
C ILE A 31 -1.49 6.63 10.48
N THR A 32 -1.45 7.12 11.72
CA THR A 32 -0.96 6.35 12.90
C THR A 32 -1.55 4.95 13.05
N HIS A 33 -2.80 4.74 12.63
CA HIS A 33 -3.45 3.45 12.66
C HIS A 33 -3.08 2.54 11.48
N VAL A 34 -2.74 3.07 10.30
CA VAL A 34 -2.45 2.29 9.08
C VAL A 34 -1.30 1.30 9.26
N PRO A 35 -0.10 1.68 9.77
CA PRO A 35 0.99 0.75 9.98
C PRO A 35 0.64 -0.37 10.96
N ILE A 36 -0.12 -0.06 12.02
CA ILE A 36 -0.58 -1.04 13.01
C ILE A 36 -1.41 -2.12 12.33
N LEU A 37 -2.30 -1.74 11.40
CA LEU A 37 -3.09 -2.70 10.62
C LEU A 37 -2.24 -3.55 9.68
N CYS A 38 -1.21 -2.95 9.08
CA CYS A 38 -0.27 -3.67 8.23
C CYS A 38 0.54 -4.69 9.04
N GLU A 39 0.96 -4.36 10.27
CA GLU A 39 1.66 -5.28 11.17
C GLU A 39 0.77 -6.43 11.63
N GLU A 40 -0.49 -6.16 12.02
CA GLU A 40 -1.45 -7.22 12.38
C GLU A 40 -1.74 -8.18 11.22
N ALA A 41 -1.65 -7.69 9.98
CA ALA A 41 -1.88 -8.46 8.76
C ALA A 41 -0.60 -9.07 8.15
N ASP A 42 0.58 -8.83 8.73
CA ASP A 42 1.89 -9.23 8.21
C ASP A 42 2.11 -8.75 6.75
N ILE A 43 1.77 -7.48 6.49
CA ILE A 43 1.88 -6.84 5.18
C ILE A 43 3.07 -5.87 5.18
N PRO A 44 4.05 -6.04 4.27
CA PRO A 44 5.15 -5.10 4.14
C PRO A 44 4.65 -3.71 3.74
N TYR A 45 5.25 -2.67 4.32
CA TYR A 45 4.91 -1.28 4.02
C TYR A 45 6.14 -0.40 3.80
N VAL A 46 5.98 0.66 3.01
CA VAL A 46 7.05 1.61 2.66
C VAL A 46 6.58 3.04 2.88
N TYR A 47 7.46 3.89 3.41
CA TYR A 47 7.22 5.33 3.52
C TYR A 47 7.84 6.09 2.36
N VAL A 48 7.06 6.97 1.73
CA VAL A 48 7.49 7.87 0.66
C VAL A 48 7.35 9.32 1.15
N PRO A 49 8.35 10.20 0.97
CA PRO A 49 8.31 11.56 1.52
C PRO A 49 7.24 12.46 0.88
N SER A 50 6.76 12.16 -0.33
CA SER A 50 5.85 13.00 -1.11
C SER A 50 4.53 12.30 -1.45
N LYS A 51 3.42 12.78 -0.87
CA LYS A 51 2.06 12.39 -1.26
C LYS A 51 1.69 12.76 -2.70
N VAL A 52 2.37 13.75 -3.30
CA VAL A 52 2.10 14.20 -4.68
C VAL A 52 2.61 13.16 -5.67
N ASP A 53 3.79 12.60 -5.40
CA ASP A 53 4.39 11.57 -6.24
C ASP A 53 3.56 10.29 -6.15
N LEU A 54 3.06 9.98 -4.95
CA LEU A 54 2.16 8.85 -4.72
C LEU A 54 0.82 9.00 -5.46
N ALA A 55 0.22 10.20 -5.44
CA ALA A 55 -1.01 10.47 -6.17
C ALA A 55 -0.81 10.42 -7.70
N THR A 56 0.35 10.89 -8.18
CA THR A 56 0.76 10.79 -9.58
C THR A 56 0.90 9.33 -10.01
N ALA A 57 1.57 8.50 -9.20
CA ALA A 57 1.73 7.08 -9.45
C ALA A 57 0.40 6.33 -9.45
N GLY A 58 -0.52 6.67 -8.53
CA GLY A 58 -1.86 6.10 -8.47
C GLY A 58 -2.84 6.58 -9.55
N SER A 59 -2.44 7.53 -10.40
CA SER A 59 -3.32 8.18 -11.39
C SER A 59 -4.63 8.73 -10.79
N THR A 60 -4.61 9.11 -9.51
CA THR A 60 -5.80 9.60 -8.81
C THR A 60 -5.79 11.12 -8.72
N LYS A 61 -6.92 11.76 -9.06
CA LYS A 61 -7.09 13.22 -8.94
C LYS A 61 -7.19 13.72 -7.48
N ARG A 62 -7.35 12.82 -6.52
CA ARG A 62 -7.42 13.12 -5.08
C ARG A 62 -6.05 12.79 -4.47
N PRO A 63 -5.49 13.65 -3.59
CA PRO A 63 -4.28 13.30 -2.85
C PRO A 63 -4.58 12.11 -1.96
N THR A 64 -3.85 11.02 -2.16
CA THR A 64 -3.96 9.78 -1.37
C THR A 64 -2.89 9.76 -0.29
N CYS A 65 -3.28 9.29 0.90
CA CYS A 65 -2.41 9.15 2.06
C CYS A 65 -1.66 7.81 2.06
N CYS A 66 -2.35 6.77 1.62
CA CYS A 66 -1.84 5.43 1.45
C CYS A 66 -2.33 4.88 0.11
N VAL A 67 -1.50 4.05 -0.51
CA VAL A 67 -1.85 3.29 -1.71
C VAL A 67 -1.57 1.83 -1.41
N LEU A 68 -2.57 1.00 -1.68
CA LEU A 68 -2.46 -0.43 -1.48
C LEU A 68 -2.26 -1.11 -2.84
N VAL A 69 -1.20 -1.89 -2.94
CA VAL A 69 -0.88 -2.64 -4.16
C VAL A 69 -1.53 -4.02 -4.06
N LEU A 70 -2.46 -4.27 -4.99
CA LEU A 70 -3.17 -5.53 -5.14
C LEU A 70 -2.54 -6.34 -6.28
N THR A 71 -2.21 -7.60 -6.01
CA THR A 71 -1.71 -8.53 -7.05
C THR A 71 -2.85 -9.24 -7.80
N LYS A 72 -4.08 -9.12 -7.30
CA LYS A 72 -5.29 -9.62 -7.95
C LYS A 72 -6.23 -8.43 -8.21
N PRO A 73 -6.76 -8.28 -9.43
CA PRO A 73 -7.71 -7.23 -9.73
C PRO A 73 -9.08 -7.52 -9.08
N THR A 74 -9.68 -6.51 -8.42
CA THR A 74 -11.02 -6.61 -7.82
C THR A 74 -12.15 -6.48 -8.85
N LYS A 75 -11.87 -5.85 -10.01
CA LYS A 75 -12.77 -5.73 -11.17
C LYS A 75 -11.96 -5.71 -12.46
N GLY A 76 -12.23 -6.66 -13.36
CA GLY A 76 -11.57 -6.80 -14.66
C GLY A 76 -10.52 -7.90 -14.66
N GLU A 77 -10.52 -8.75 -15.68
CA GLU A 77 -9.45 -9.72 -15.91
C GLU A 77 -8.28 -9.01 -16.59
N LEU A 78 -7.16 -8.89 -15.87
CA LEU A 78 -5.90 -8.50 -16.47
C LEU A 78 -5.38 -9.71 -17.27
N SER A 79 -4.74 -9.47 -18.42
CA SER A 79 -4.17 -10.57 -19.20
C SER A 79 -3.21 -11.41 -18.33
N PRO A 80 -3.16 -12.74 -18.51
CA PRO A 80 -2.32 -13.61 -17.67
C PRO A 80 -0.83 -13.24 -17.77
N GLU A 81 -0.39 -12.67 -18.89
CA GLU A 81 0.97 -12.18 -19.09
C GLU A 81 1.29 -10.95 -18.23
N GLU A 82 0.39 -9.97 -18.17
CA GLU A 82 0.56 -8.78 -17.34
C GLU A 82 0.49 -9.10 -15.86
N GLN A 83 -0.39 -10.03 -15.46
CA GLN A 83 -0.41 -10.50 -14.07
C GLN A 83 0.88 -11.22 -13.68
N LEU A 84 1.48 -11.97 -14.59
CA LEU A 84 2.73 -12.67 -14.32
C LEU A 84 3.89 -11.67 -14.14
N LYS A 85 3.98 -10.68 -15.03
CA LYS A 85 4.97 -9.59 -14.92
C LYS A 85 4.78 -8.81 -13.62
N LEU A 86 3.55 -8.38 -13.34
CA LEU A 86 3.23 -7.66 -12.11
C LEU A 86 3.60 -8.48 -10.86
N LYS A 87 3.34 -9.80 -10.86
CA LYS A 87 3.73 -10.67 -9.74
C LYS A 87 5.25 -10.81 -9.61
N ALA A 88 5.99 -10.87 -10.71
CA ALA A 88 7.45 -10.96 -10.70
C ALA A 88 8.10 -9.66 -10.20
N ASP A 89 7.66 -8.52 -10.72
CA ASP A 89 8.12 -7.20 -10.27
C ASP A 89 7.79 -7.00 -8.79
N TYR A 90 6.60 -7.44 -8.39
CA TYR A 90 6.13 -7.37 -7.02
C TYR A 90 7.00 -8.21 -6.06
N SER A 91 7.40 -9.43 -6.43
CA SER A 91 8.30 -10.23 -5.57
C SER A 91 9.65 -9.57 -5.35
N HIS A 92 10.23 -8.96 -6.38
CA HIS A 92 11.49 -8.24 -6.25
C HIS A 92 11.37 -7.04 -5.29
N ILE A 93 10.30 -6.26 -5.41
CA ILE A 93 10.08 -5.11 -4.53
C ILE A 93 9.90 -5.57 -3.07
N VAL A 94 9.22 -6.69 -2.82
CA VAL A 94 9.04 -7.21 -1.46
C VAL A 94 10.36 -7.64 -0.83
N GLU A 95 11.24 -8.28 -1.61
CA GLU A 95 12.60 -8.62 -1.17
C GLU A 95 13.36 -7.36 -0.79
N ASP A 96 13.40 -6.35 -1.67
CA ASP A 96 14.07 -5.07 -1.40
C ASP A 96 13.51 -4.38 -0.15
N VAL A 97 12.19 -4.38 0.03
CA VAL A 97 11.53 -3.76 1.19
C VAL A 97 11.82 -4.53 2.47
N SER A 98 11.88 -5.86 2.41
CA SER A 98 12.26 -6.71 3.55
C SER A 98 13.71 -6.47 3.96
N GLU A 99 14.61 -6.33 2.99
CA GLU A 99 16.02 -5.98 3.24
C GLU A 99 16.14 -4.58 3.86
N LEU A 100 15.46 -3.58 3.30
CA LEU A 100 15.46 -2.20 3.83
C LEU A 100 14.92 -2.14 5.26
N THR A 101 13.85 -2.87 5.55
CA THR A 101 13.27 -2.96 6.89
C THR A 101 14.28 -3.58 7.87
N SER A 102 15.02 -4.60 7.44
CA SER A 102 16.04 -5.26 8.26
C SER A 102 17.26 -4.39 8.54
N THR A 103 17.55 -3.39 7.69
CA THR A 103 18.62 -2.41 7.93
C THR A 103 18.19 -1.20 8.77
N LEU A 104 16.89 -0.95 8.89
CA LEU A 104 16.34 0.19 9.62
C LEU A 104 16.12 -0.10 11.12
N PHE A 105 16.18 -1.38 11.51
CA PHE A 105 16.14 -1.86 12.90
C PHE A 105 17.45 -2.56 13.27
#